data_AF-A0A9Q1FKJ4-F1
#
_entry.id   AF-A0A9Q1FKJ4-F1
#
_cell.length_a   1.000
_cell.length_b   1.000
_cell.length_c   1.000
_cell.angle_alpha   90.00
_cell.angle_beta   90.00
_cell.angle_gamma   90.00
#
_symmetry.space_group_name_H-M   'P 1'
#
loop_
_entity.id
_entity.type
_entity.pdbx_description
1 polymer ?
#
loop_
_entity_poly.entity_id
_entity_poly.type
_entity_poly.pdbx_seq_one_letter_code
_entity_poly.pdbx_strand_id
1 'polypeptide(L)'
;MGTVQFSTEWMLSLLLHHLPLVGQSGWSTLVRCSRKELCDRADEPFHFAVAAGQCVRMSVFPDSVAVSRPSMPLLVTVGNVPDLSAGVTCSFGDLMEVEAQVKGAQITCLSPPSKEVPLILAGRDWFSVELKLNSMETGQMLASTEVKFYNCSVHQLTESVAEKMLTNWFTFLLHKFLKECVGEPLFMLYCAIKQQMEKGPIDSITGEARYSLSEDKLIRQQIDYKTLTLSCVNPDNENSPEIPVKRPRAVNMDLEWRQGQLGRVVLQDEDITTKIDNDWKRLNTLMHYKVSDYCVVALVPKQTSSYNLHPLASIPRTISRYDLALRYTSGSPDSLRSRAPMITPDLESGVRVWHLVKNHEHGDQKEGDRGSKMVSEIYLTRLLATKGTLQKFVDDLFETLFSTAHRGTALPLAIKYMFDFLDEQADKHSICDVDVRHTWKSNCLPLRFWVNVIKNPQFVFDIHKNSITDACLSVVAQTFMDSCSTSEHRLGKDSPSNKLLYAKDIPNYKSWVERYYADISRLPAISDQDMNAYLAEQARLHSTEFNMLSALHEIYSYISKYSQEILAALEQDEQARKQRLAQKLDQLIGAMSLES
;
A
#
# COMPACT_ATOMS: atom_id res chain seq x y z
N MET A 1 -21.20 -19.98 -12.78
CA MET A 1 -21.87 -21.23 -13.19
C MET A 1 -21.07 -22.39 -12.61
N GLY A 2 -21.41 -22.80 -11.39
CA GLY A 2 -20.72 -23.87 -10.67
C GLY A 2 -20.86 -25.20 -11.40
N THR A 3 -19.72 -25.81 -11.72
CA THR A 3 -19.61 -27.14 -12.28
C THR A 3 -20.05 -28.14 -11.21
N VAL A 4 -21.14 -28.86 -11.45
CA VAL A 4 -21.56 -30.00 -10.63
C VAL A 4 -20.45 -31.06 -10.74
N GLN A 5 -19.70 -31.30 -9.66
CA GLN A 5 -18.74 -32.39 -9.60
C GLN A 5 -19.49 -33.72 -9.56
N PHE A 6 -19.52 -34.42 -10.68
CA PHE A 6 -19.88 -35.83 -10.71
C PHE A 6 -18.75 -36.63 -10.06
N SER A 7 -19.08 -37.34 -8.97
CA SER A 7 -18.20 -38.34 -8.33
C SER A 7 -17.56 -39.23 -9.40
N THR A 8 -16.25 -39.47 -9.27
CA THR A 8 -15.41 -40.36 -10.09
C THR A 8 -15.94 -41.79 -10.21
N GLU A 9 -16.93 -42.18 -9.41
CA GLU A 9 -17.66 -43.45 -9.54
C GLU A 9 -18.53 -43.54 -10.81
N TRP A 10 -18.92 -42.40 -11.41
CA TRP A 10 -19.74 -42.36 -12.63
C TRP A 10 -19.03 -42.89 -13.88
N MET A 11 -17.73 -42.62 -14.04
CA MET A 11 -16.96 -43.07 -15.21
C MET A 11 -16.70 -44.58 -15.20
N LEU A 12 -16.54 -45.18 -14.01
CA LEU A 12 -16.30 -46.61 -13.87
C LEU A 12 -17.56 -47.45 -14.15
N SER A 13 -18.75 -46.93 -13.85
CA SER A 13 -20.01 -47.63 -14.12
C SER A 13 -20.41 -47.63 -15.61
N LEU A 14 -20.04 -46.59 -16.35
CA LEU A 14 -20.28 -46.46 -17.79
C LEU A 14 -19.40 -47.40 -18.64
N LEU A 15 -18.18 -47.70 -18.18
CA LEU A 15 -17.26 -48.64 -18.85
C LEU A 15 -17.68 -50.12 -18.72
N LEU A 16 -18.58 -50.46 -17.79
CA LEU A 16 -19.01 -51.84 -17.52
C LEU A 16 -20.33 -52.26 -18.22
N HIS A 17 -21.04 -51.37 -18.92
CA HIS A 17 -22.43 -51.58 -19.36
C HIS A 17 -22.63 -51.91 -20.87
N HIS A 18 -21.68 -52.59 -21.51
CA HIS A 18 -21.84 -53.11 -22.88
C HIS A 18 -22.23 -54.61 -22.99
N LEU A 19 -22.85 -55.19 -21.95
CA LEU A 19 -23.42 -56.53 -22.03
C LEU A 19 -24.97 -56.49 -21.99
N PRO A 20 -25.66 -57.01 -23.02
CA PRO A 20 -27.12 -57.00 -23.07
C PRO A 20 -27.65 -58.22 -22.32
N LEU A 21 -28.15 -58.07 -21.09
CA LEU A 21 -29.07 -59.02 -20.42
C LEU A 21 -29.61 -58.43 -19.09
N VAL A 22 -30.92 -58.15 -19.08
CA VAL A 22 -31.88 -58.10 -17.93
C VAL A 22 -31.74 -56.96 -16.88
N GLY A 23 -32.73 -56.04 -16.92
CA GLY A 23 -33.09 -55.08 -15.86
C GLY A 23 -32.79 -53.61 -16.21
N GLN A 24 -33.75 -52.68 -16.10
CA GLN A 24 -33.47 -51.24 -16.17
C GLN A 24 -32.71 -50.83 -14.89
N SER A 25 -31.37 -50.75 -14.97
CA SER A 25 -30.52 -50.13 -13.96
C SER A 25 -30.64 -48.61 -14.06
N GLY A 26 -30.80 -47.94 -12.92
CA GLY A 26 -30.95 -46.49 -12.82
C GLY A 26 -30.53 -45.95 -11.46
N TRP A 27 -30.62 -44.64 -11.26
CA TRP A 27 -30.26 -44.00 -10.00
C TRP A 27 -31.51 -43.69 -9.20
N SER A 28 -31.62 -44.24 -7.99
CA SER A 28 -32.62 -43.80 -7.03
C SER A 28 -32.19 -42.47 -6.43
N THR A 29 -33.12 -41.51 -6.36
CA THR A 29 -32.84 -40.16 -5.82
C THR A 29 -32.57 -40.19 -4.31
N LEU A 30 -32.91 -41.30 -3.65
CA LEU A 30 -32.83 -41.48 -2.20
C LEU A 30 -32.00 -42.71 -1.80
N VAL A 31 -31.38 -43.44 -2.74
CA VAL A 31 -30.52 -44.62 -2.49
C VAL A 31 -29.52 -44.73 -3.66
N ARG A 32 -28.24 -45.03 -3.41
CA ARG A 32 -27.22 -45.24 -4.47
C ARG A 32 -27.69 -46.14 -5.63
N CYS A 33 -27.03 -46.05 -6.79
CA CYS A 33 -27.28 -46.83 -8.02
C CYS A 33 -27.84 -48.24 -7.74
N SER A 34 -29.08 -48.49 -8.20
CA SER A 34 -29.80 -49.75 -7.93
C SER A 34 -30.63 -50.18 -9.14
N ARG A 35 -30.99 -51.46 -9.20
CA ARG A 35 -31.99 -51.94 -10.18
C ARG A 35 -33.35 -51.35 -9.82
N LYS A 36 -34.16 -50.97 -10.81
CA LYS A 36 -35.49 -50.37 -10.57
C LYS A 36 -36.35 -51.19 -9.59
N GLU A 37 -36.26 -52.51 -9.67
CA GLU A 37 -36.99 -53.48 -8.83
C GLU A 37 -36.56 -53.48 -7.35
N LEU A 38 -35.39 -52.92 -7.03
CA LEU A 38 -34.81 -52.84 -5.68
C LEU A 38 -34.93 -51.43 -5.08
N CYS A 39 -35.54 -50.49 -5.80
CA CYS A 39 -35.76 -49.13 -5.34
C CYS A 39 -37.20 -48.99 -4.83
N ASP A 40 -37.36 -48.80 -3.52
CA ASP A 40 -38.65 -48.47 -2.94
C ASP A 40 -39.19 -47.18 -3.58
N ARG A 41 -40.46 -47.21 -4.01
CA ARG A 41 -41.16 -46.07 -4.66
C ARG A 41 -40.58 -45.64 -6.02
N ALA A 42 -39.90 -46.54 -6.76
CA ALA A 42 -39.31 -46.24 -8.08
C ALA A 42 -40.31 -45.75 -9.16
N ASP A 43 -41.60 -46.03 -8.99
CA ASP A 43 -42.66 -45.59 -9.93
C ASP A 43 -43.20 -44.18 -9.60
N GLU A 44 -42.75 -43.56 -8.51
CA GLU A 44 -43.14 -42.21 -8.14
C GLU A 44 -42.31 -41.13 -8.89
N PRO A 45 -42.89 -39.96 -9.17
CA PRO A 45 -42.20 -38.90 -9.91
C PRO A 45 -40.89 -38.49 -9.21
N PHE A 46 -39.79 -38.47 -9.97
CA PHE A 46 -38.47 -38.02 -9.50
C PHE A 46 -37.81 -38.88 -8.40
N HIS A 47 -38.32 -40.08 -8.13
CA HIS A 47 -37.68 -41.05 -7.22
C HIS A 47 -36.63 -41.95 -7.92
N PHE A 48 -36.71 -42.11 -9.26
CA PHE A 48 -35.80 -42.94 -10.03
C PHE A 48 -35.45 -42.31 -11.39
N ALA A 49 -34.16 -42.20 -11.70
CA ALA A 49 -33.64 -41.59 -12.92
C ALA A 49 -32.99 -42.65 -13.83
N VAL A 50 -33.46 -42.72 -15.09
CA VAL A 50 -32.91 -43.60 -16.13
C VAL A 50 -32.07 -42.86 -17.18
N ALA A 51 -32.09 -41.53 -17.15
CA ALA A 51 -31.28 -40.66 -18.00
C ALA A 51 -30.71 -39.46 -17.22
N ALA A 52 -29.56 -38.95 -17.63
CA ALA A 52 -28.86 -37.84 -16.96
C ALA A 52 -29.72 -36.55 -16.84
N GLY A 53 -30.65 -36.33 -17.77
CA GLY A 53 -31.59 -35.20 -17.72
C GLY A 53 -32.61 -35.26 -16.57
N GLN A 54 -32.80 -36.42 -15.97
CA GLN A 54 -33.78 -36.70 -14.90
C GLN A 54 -33.16 -36.68 -13.50
N CYS A 55 -31.85 -36.48 -13.39
CA CYS A 55 -31.16 -36.37 -12.10
C CYS A 55 -31.52 -35.06 -11.39
N VAL A 56 -31.41 -35.08 -10.05
CA VAL A 56 -31.56 -33.89 -9.21
C VAL A 56 -30.59 -32.82 -9.67
N ARG A 57 -31.09 -31.59 -9.77
CA ARG A 57 -30.27 -30.40 -10.02
C ARG A 57 -30.40 -29.46 -8.86
N MET A 58 -29.28 -28.89 -8.44
CA MET A 58 -29.21 -27.92 -7.37
C MET A 58 -28.37 -26.74 -7.84
N SER A 59 -28.87 -25.53 -7.61
CA SER A 59 -28.09 -24.30 -7.70
C SER A 59 -28.28 -23.50 -6.43
N VAL A 60 -27.27 -22.73 -6.05
CA VAL A 60 -27.29 -21.88 -4.87
C VAL A 60 -27.02 -20.44 -5.29
N PHE A 61 -27.74 -19.50 -4.70
CA PHE A 61 -27.51 -18.08 -4.88
C PHE A 61 -27.54 -17.35 -3.52
N PRO A 62 -26.52 -16.54 -3.22
CA PRO A 62 -25.22 -16.45 -3.90
C PRO A 62 -24.39 -17.71 -3.69
N ASP A 63 -23.53 -18.05 -4.66
CA ASP A 63 -22.58 -19.17 -4.58
C ASP A 63 -21.26 -18.79 -3.89
N SER A 64 -21.13 -17.52 -3.50
CA SER A 64 -19.97 -16.95 -2.84
C SER A 64 -20.40 -16.03 -1.69
N VAL A 65 -19.84 -16.23 -0.49
CA VAL A 65 -20.20 -15.55 0.74
C VAL A 65 -18.96 -14.93 1.38
N ALA A 66 -19.02 -13.66 1.77
CA ALA A 66 -17.93 -13.04 2.49
C ALA A 66 -17.88 -13.52 3.95
N VAL A 67 -16.68 -13.81 4.46
CA VAL A 67 -16.47 -14.21 5.87
C VAL A 67 -16.92 -13.12 6.86
N SER A 68 -16.96 -11.85 6.43
CA SER A 68 -17.46 -10.71 7.20
C SER A 68 -18.99 -10.70 7.40
N ARG A 69 -19.76 -11.45 6.59
CA ARG A 69 -21.22 -11.50 6.65
C ARG A 69 -21.71 -12.89 7.09
N PRO A 70 -21.71 -13.19 8.40
CA PRO A 70 -22.22 -14.45 8.90
C PRO A 70 -23.74 -14.57 8.77
N SER A 71 -24.24 -15.80 8.79
CA SER A 71 -25.70 -16.08 8.84
C SER A 71 -26.47 -15.48 7.67
N MET A 72 -25.84 -15.50 6.50
CA MET A 72 -26.40 -14.94 5.27
C MET A 72 -27.37 -15.96 4.64
N PRO A 73 -28.61 -15.57 4.30
CA PRO A 73 -29.58 -16.46 3.66
C PRO A 73 -29.15 -16.83 2.23
N LEU A 74 -28.95 -18.12 1.99
CA LEU A 74 -28.69 -18.72 0.68
C LEU A 74 -29.99 -19.27 0.09
N LEU A 75 -30.33 -18.83 -1.11
CA LEU A 75 -31.44 -19.37 -1.87
C LEU A 75 -30.95 -20.55 -2.70
N VAL A 76 -31.35 -21.75 -2.30
CA VAL A 76 -31.10 -23.00 -3.01
C VAL A 76 -32.30 -23.32 -3.89
N THR A 77 -32.07 -23.43 -5.20
CA THR A 77 -33.08 -23.86 -6.17
C THR A 77 -32.82 -25.30 -6.56
N VAL A 78 -33.83 -26.15 -6.38
CA VAL A 78 -33.75 -27.58 -6.71
C VAL A 78 -34.72 -27.95 -7.84
N GLY A 79 -34.29 -28.89 -8.68
CA GLY A 79 -35.10 -29.47 -9.75
C GLY A 79 -34.99 -30.98 -9.76
N ASN A 80 -36.05 -31.66 -10.23
CA ASN A 80 -36.17 -33.12 -10.25
C ASN A 80 -35.99 -33.77 -8.86
N VAL A 81 -36.56 -33.14 -7.82
CA VAL A 81 -36.56 -33.67 -6.44
C VAL A 81 -37.91 -34.31 -6.09
N PRO A 82 -37.92 -35.34 -5.22
CA PRO A 82 -39.13 -35.83 -4.54
C PRO A 82 -39.88 -34.75 -3.76
N ASP A 83 -41.07 -35.07 -3.26
CA ASP A 83 -41.78 -34.19 -2.33
C ASP A 83 -40.93 -33.89 -1.09
N LEU A 84 -40.73 -32.61 -0.80
CA LEU A 84 -39.90 -32.11 0.30
C LEU A 84 -40.75 -31.67 1.51
N SER A 85 -42.03 -32.05 1.55
CA SER A 85 -42.97 -31.71 2.62
C SER A 85 -42.54 -32.17 4.01
N ALA A 86 -41.73 -33.24 4.10
CA ALA A 86 -41.15 -33.74 5.35
C ALA A 86 -40.02 -32.85 5.91
N GLY A 87 -39.53 -31.87 5.13
CA GLY A 87 -38.43 -30.99 5.50
C GLY A 87 -37.06 -31.48 5.01
N VAL A 88 -36.11 -30.56 4.97
CA VAL A 88 -34.72 -30.79 4.54
C VAL A 88 -33.75 -30.02 5.44
N THR A 89 -32.55 -30.55 5.61
CA THR A 89 -31.44 -29.86 6.28
C THR A 89 -30.38 -29.42 5.28
N CYS A 90 -29.74 -28.29 5.57
CA CYS A 90 -28.58 -27.78 4.86
C CYS A 90 -27.32 -28.05 5.69
N SER A 91 -26.45 -28.92 5.20
CA SER A 91 -25.18 -29.27 5.83
C SER A 91 -24.02 -28.61 5.08
N PHE A 92 -23.22 -27.80 5.78
CA PHE A 92 -22.07 -27.08 5.23
C PHE A 92 -20.78 -27.81 5.62
N GLY A 93 -20.38 -28.83 4.84
CA GLY A 93 -19.27 -29.71 5.19
C GLY A 93 -19.40 -30.26 6.61
N ASP A 94 -18.33 -30.16 7.39
CA ASP A 94 -18.33 -30.53 8.82
C ASP A 94 -18.55 -29.30 9.75
N LEU A 95 -18.93 -28.15 9.21
CA LEU A 95 -19.00 -26.89 9.97
C LEU A 95 -20.31 -26.73 10.72
N MET A 96 -21.44 -26.96 10.04
CA MET A 96 -22.78 -26.72 10.57
C MET A 96 -23.83 -27.51 9.78
N GLU A 97 -24.89 -27.94 10.46
CA GLU A 97 -26.12 -28.43 9.84
C GLU A 97 -27.33 -27.67 10.41
N VAL A 98 -28.20 -27.16 9.54
CA VAL A 98 -29.35 -26.33 9.92
C VAL A 98 -30.61 -26.75 9.16
N GLU A 99 -31.76 -26.73 9.83
CA GLU A 99 -33.05 -26.95 9.17
C GLU A 99 -33.35 -25.83 8.16
N ALA A 100 -33.77 -26.22 6.95
CA ALA A 100 -34.03 -25.28 5.88
C ALA A 100 -35.50 -24.86 5.82
N GLN A 101 -35.76 -23.65 5.33
CA GLN A 101 -37.12 -23.23 5.02
C GLN A 101 -37.48 -23.62 3.59
N VAL A 102 -38.43 -24.56 3.44
CA VAL A 102 -38.87 -25.08 2.15
C VAL A 102 -40.11 -24.36 1.64
N LYS A 103 -40.05 -23.84 0.41
CA LYS A 103 -41.19 -23.27 -0.34
C LYS A 103 -41.19 -23.84 -1.76
N GLY A 104 -41.74 -25.04 -1.92
CA GLY A 104 -41.74 -25.75 -3.20
C GLY A 104 -40.32 -26.09 -3.66
N ALA A 105 -39.93 -25.59 -4.84
CA ALA A 105 -38.60 -25.80 -5.41
C ALA A 105 -37.51 -24.83 -4.87
N GLN A 106 -37.90 -23.88 -4.02
CA GLN A 106 -36.99 -22.92 -3.39
C GLN A 106 -36.78 -23.26 -1.92
N ILE A 107 -35.52 -23.40 -1.54
CA ILE A 107 -35.08 -23.77 -0.19
C ILE A 107 -34.19 -22.64 0.31
N THR A 108 -34.46 -22.13 1.51
CA THR A 108 -33.60 -21.09 2.13
C THR A 108 -32.77 -21.71 3.24
N CYS A 109 -31.44 -21.67 3.10
CA CYS A 109 -30.47 -22.08 4.10
C CYS A 109 -29.80 -20.85 4.72
N LEU A 110 -29.42 -20.88 5.99
CA LEU A 110 -28.56 -19.84 6.57
C LEU A 110 -27.10 -20.30 6.55
N SER A 111 -26.18 -19.44 6.11
CA SER A 111 -24.74 -19.76 6.16
C SER A 111 -24.22 -19.85 7.60
N PRO A 112 -23.09 -20.54 7.84
CA PRO A 112 -22.52 -20.67 9.19
C PRO A 112 -22.21 -19.31 9.86
N PRO A 113 -22.34 -19.22 11.20
CA PRO A 113 -21.98 -18.02 11.96
C PRO A 113 -20.46 -17.80 11.98
N SER A 114 -20.00 -16.56 12.18
CA SER A 114 -18.57 -16.18 12.09
C SER A 114 -17.63 -16.99 12.99
N LYS A 115 -18.14 -17.58 14.08
CA LYS A 115 -17.34 -18.40 15.01
C LYS A 115 -17.02 -19.79 14.46
N GLU A 116 -17.83 -20.28 13.54
CA GLU A 116 -17.74 -21.63 12.96
C GLU A 116 -17.06 -21.62 11.59
N VAL A 117 -17.02 -20.46 10.92
CA VAL A 117 -16.29 -20.27 9.66
C VAL A 117 -14.78 -20.33 9.93
N PRO A 118 -14.03 -21.31 9.36
CA PRO A 118 -12.60 -21.41 9.56
C PRO A 118 -11.85 -20.16 9.09
N LEU A 119 -10.74 -19.84 9.78
CA LEU A 119 -9.83 -18.80 9.33
C LEU A 119 -9.17 -19.23 8.01
N ILE A 120 -9.23 -18.36 7.00
CA ILE A 120 -8.56 -18.59 5.72
C ILE A 120 -7.04 -18.58 5.96
N LEU A 121 -6.37 -19.70 5.65
CA LEU A 121 -4.91 -19.85 5.83
C LEU A 121 -4.15 -18.79 5.03
N ALA A 122 -3.02 -18.32 5.57
CA ALA A 122 -2.17 -17.34 4.92
C ALA A 122 -1.75 -17.82 3.51
N GLY A 123 -2.02 -16.98 2.49
CA GLY A 123 -1.75 -17.28 1.07
C GLY A 123 -2.93 -17.84 0.28
N ARG A 124 -4.12 -17.99 0.89
CA ARG A 124 -5.40 -18.20 0.18
C ARG A 124 -6.36 -17.04 0.48
N ASP A 125 -7.23 -16.72 -0.46
CA ASP A 125 -8.22 -15.62 -0.40
C ASP A 125 -9.66 -16.12 -0.26
N TRP A 126 -9.87 -17.41 -0.54
CA TRP A 126 -11.14 -18.10 -0.36
C TRP A 126 -10.91 -19.58 -0.01
N PHE A 127 -11.96 -20.22 0.49
CA PHE A 127 -12.08 -21.67 0.59
C PHE A 127 -13.49 -22.09 0.16
N SER A 128 -13.62 -23.29 -0.39
CA SER A 128 -14.92 -23.87 -0.76
C SER A 128 -15.40 -24.78 0.36
N VAL A 129 -16.71 -24.74 0.63
CA VAL A 129 -17.41 -25.69 1.49
C VAL A 129 -18.49 -26.37 0.66
N GLU A 130 -18.56 -27.69 0.76
CA GLU A 130 -19.63 -28.46 0.13
C GLU A 130 -20.93 -28.26 0.92
N LEU A 131 -21.92 -27.62 0.29
CA LEU A 131 -23.28 -27.51 0.79
C LEU A 131 -24.08 -28.73 0.33
N LYS A 132 -24.47 -29.58 1.29
CA LYS A 132 -25.30 -30.77 1.10
C LYS A 132 -26.73 -30.48 1.52
N LEU A 133 -27.69 -30.93 0.72
CA LEU A 133 -29.10 -30.94 1.06
C LEU A 133 -29.50 -32.36 1.47
N ASN A 134 -29.90 -32.56 2.72
CA ASN A 134 -30.29 -33.88 3.24
C ASN A 134 -31.81 -33.93 3.48
N SER A 135 -32.43 -35.06 3.15
CA SER A 135 -33.84 -35.30 3.45
C SER A 135 -34.03 -35.61 4.94
N MET A 136 -34.98 -34.94 5.60
CA MET A 136 -35.33 -35.26 7.00
C MET A 136 -36.13 -36.56 7.13
N GLU A 137 -36.78 -37.02 6.04
CA GLU A 137 -37.54 -38.28 6.02
C GLU A 137 -36.61 -39.50 6.06
N THR A 138 -35.54 -39.47 5.25
CA THR A 138 -34.65 -40.63 5.05
C THR A 138 -33.25 -40.44 5.65
N GLY A 139 -32.87 -39.22 6.01
CA GLY A 139 -31.51 -38.86 6.43
C GLY A 139 -30.49 -38.91 5.29
N GLN A 140 -30.91 -39.12 4.04
CA GLN A 140 -29.99 -39.24 2.90
C GLN A 140 -29.78 -37.91 2.18
N MET A 141 -28.58 -37.75 1.62
CA MET A 141 -28.19 -36.61 0.79
C MET A 141 -28.92 -36.66 -0.57
N LEU A 142 -29.63 -35.59 -0.89
CA LEU A 142 -30.37 -35.39 -2.13
C LEU A 142 -29.49 -34.81 -3.23
N ALA A 143 -28.70 -33.78 -2.90
CA ALA A 143 -27.78 -33.10 -3.80
C ALA A 143 -26.73 -32.33 -3.00
N SER A 144 -25.61 -32.02 -3.67
CA SER A 144 -24.62 -31.10 -3.13
C SER A 144 -24.17 -30.08 -4.16
N THR A 145 -23.66 -28.96 -3.68
CA THR A 145 -23.05 -27.90 -4.47
C THR A 145 -21.93 -27.25 -3.67
N GLU A 146 -21.10 -26.43 -4.31
CA GLU A 146 -20.03 -25.71 -3.63
C GLU A 146 -20.44 -24.28 -3.30
N VAL A 147 -20.16 -23.84 -2.08
CA VAL A 147 -20.27 -22.45 -1.65
C VAL A 147 -18.88 -21.94 -1.26
N LYS A 148 -18.46 -20.83 -1.86
CA LYS A 148 -17.15 -20.24 -1.60
C LYS A 148 -17.22 -19.20 -0.49
N PHE A 149 -16.43 -19.39 0.57
CA PHE A 149 -16.22 -18.39 1.60
C PHE A 149 -14.94 -17.63 1.30
N TYR A 150 -15.02 -16.31 1.18
CA TYR A 150 -13.87 -15.49 0.80
C TYR A 150 -13.65 -14.34 1.78
N ASN A 151 -12.39 -13.92 1.91
CA ASN A 151 -12.00 -12.77 2.70
C ASN A 151 -11.06 -11.88 1.88
N CYS A 152 -11.63 -10.92 1.16
CA CYS A 152 -10.86 -9.97 0.35
C CYS A 152 -9.95 -9.05 1.19
N SER A 153 -10.12 -8.99 2.52
CA SER A 153 -9.24 -8.23 3.40
C SER A 153 -7.90 -8.94 3.67
N VAL A 154 -7.74 -10.22 3.31
CA VAL A 154 -6.51 -11.01 3.54
C VAL A 154 -5.40 -10.62 2.56
N HIS A 155 -5.73 -10.12 1.37
CA HIS A 155 -4.74 -9.52 0.46
C HIS A 155 -4.88 -8.00 0.45
N GLN A 156 -4.01 -7.33 1.20
CA GLN A 156 -3.75 -5.91 1.00
C GLN A 156 -2.82 -5.66 -0.21
N LEU A 157 -2.08 -6.67 -0.66
CA LEU A 157 -1.08 -6.56 -1.73
C LEU A 157 -0.98 -7.92 -2.45
N THR A 158 -1.55 -8.05 -3.63
CA THR A 158 -0.97 -8.93 -4.64
C THR A 158 0.25 -8.18 -5.23
N GLU A 159 1.29 -8.86 -5.72
CA GLU A 159 2.46 -8.17 -6.30
C GLU A 159 2.48 -8.33 -7.82
N SER A 160 1.34 -8.03 -8.48
CA SER A 160 1.24 -8.17 -9.93
C SER A 160 1.78 -6.94 -10.68
N VAL A 161 2.17 -7.15 -11.94
CA VAL A 161 2.52 -6.07 -12.87
C VAL A 161 1.33 -5.13 -13.07
N ALA A 162 0.11 -5.67 -13.17
CA ALA A 162 -1.11 -4.89 -13.37
C ALA A 162 -1.33 -3.85 -12.27
N GLU A 163 -1.04 -4.18 -11.01
CA GLU A 163 -1.18 -3.23 -9.90
C GLU A 163 -0.17 -2.10 -9.93
N LYS A 164 1.07 -2.39 -10.36
CA LYS A 164 2.09 -1.35 -10.58
C LYS A 164 1.70 -0.45 -11.75
N MET A 165 1.20 -1.04 -12.84
CA MET A 165 0.69 -0.29 -13.98
C MET A 165 -0.49 0.59 -13.59
N LEU A 166 -1.40 0.11 -12.75
CA LEU A 166 -2.55 0.87 -12.25
C LEU A 166 -2.11 2.07 -11.40
N THR A 167 -1.10 1.89 -10.53
CA THR A 167 -0.52 2.98 -9.75
C THR A 167 0.12 4.04 -10.66
N ASN A 168 0.83 3.63 -11.70
CA ASN A 168 1.42 4.53 -12.70
C ASN A 168 0.34 5.25 -13.52
N TRP A 169 -0.73 4.54 -13.89
CA TRP A 169 -1.87 5.09 -14.63
C TRP A 169 -2.57 6.21 -13.85
N PHE A 170 -2.85 5.99 -12.56
CA PHE A 170 -3.35 7.06 -11.70
C PHE A 170 -2.34 8.20 -11.54
N THR A 171 -1.05 7.90 -11.46
CA THR A 171 -0.02 8.95 -11.34
C THR A 171 -0.06 9.91 -12.54
N PHE A 172 -0.19 9.39 -13.76
CA PHE A 172 -0.32 10.23 -14.94
C PHE A 172 -1.62 11.04 -14.95
N LEU A 173 -2.76 10.39 -14.72
CA LEU A 173 -4.07 11.02 -14.91
C LEU A 173 -4.50 11.92 -13.74
N LEU A 174 -3.95 11.69 -12.54
CA LEU A 174 -4.24 12.51 -11.37
C LEU A 174 -3.22 13.62 -11.15
N HIS A 175 -2.17 13.73 -11.97
CA HIS A 175 -1.18 14.80 -11.83
C HIS A 175 -1.81 16.21 -11.86
N LYS A 176 -2.78 16.45 -12.74
CA LYS A 176 -3.50 17.73 -12.80
C LYS A 176 -4.27 18.00 -11.51
N PHE A 177 -5.02 17.02 -11.01
CA PHE A 177 -5.77 17.13 -9.76
C PHE A 177 -4.86 17.31 -8.55
N LEU A 178 -3.72 16.62 -8.55
CA LEU A 178 -2.67 16.78 -7.56
C LEU A 178 -2.13 18.22 -7.57
N LYS A 179 -1.87 18.80 -8.74
CA LYS A 179 -1.37 20.17 -8.87
C LYS A 179 -2.41 21.23 -8.50
N GLU A 180 -3.66 21.05 -8.89
CA GLU A 180 -4.70 22.09 -8.80
C GLU A 180 -5.49 22.06 -7.49
N CYS A 181 -5.62 20.90 -6.84
CA CYS A 181 -6.46 20.73 -5.66
C CYS A 181 -5.68 20.23 -4.44
N VAL A 182 -4.96 19.10 -4.58
CA VAL A 182 -4.34 18.41 -3.43
C VAL A 182 -2.98 19.02 -3.03
N GLY A 183 -2.30 19.66 -3.97
CA GLY A 183 -0.92 20.11 -3.79
C GLY A 183 -0.77 21.17 -2.70
N GLU A 184 -1.68 22.14 -2.66
CA GLU A 184 -1.70 23.17 -1.62
C GLU A 184 -1.85 22.58 -0.20
N PRO A 185 -2.91 21.82 0.13
CA PRO A 185 -3.05 21.25 1.48
C PRO A 185 -1.94 20.26 1.83
N LEU A 186 -1.41 19.49 0.87
CA LEU A 186 -0.28 18.60 1.10
C LEU A 186 1.00 19.37 1.46
N PHE A 187 1.29 20.45 0.71
CA PHE A 187 2.45 21.30 0.98
C PHE A 187 2.31 22.03 2.32
N MET A 188 1.11 22.51 2.64
CA MET A 188 0.81 23.15 3.92
C MET A 188 0.98 22.19 5.10
N LEU A 189 0.51 20.94 4.98
CA LEU A 189 0.75 19.91 5.98
C LEU A 189 2.26 19.64 6.18
N TYR A 190 3.01 19.47 5.08
CA TYR A 190 4.46 19.29 5.14
C TYR A 190 5.14 20.46 5.85
N CYS A 191 4.80 21.70 5.49
CA CYS A 191 5.36 22.90 6.11
C CYS A 191 4.99 23.00 7.59
N ALA A 192 3.74 22.70 7.95
CA ALA A 192 3.26 22.73 9.33
C ALA A 192 4.00 21.69 10.20
N ILE A 193 4.15 20.45 9.70
CA ILE A 193 4.93 19.41 10.38
C ILE A 193 6.37 19.90 10.58
N LYS A 194 7.04 20.30 9.50
CA LYS A 194 8.43 20.73 9.55
C LYS A 194 8.63 21.88 10.55
N GLN A 195 7.82 22.93 10.46
CA GLN A 195 7.90 24.08 11.34
C GLN A 195 7.60 23.70 12.80
N GLN A 196 6.64 22.81 13.05
CA GLN A 196 6.33 22.35 14.40
C GLN A 196 7.48 21.55 15.01
N MET A 197 8.19 20.73 14.22
CA MET A 197 9.38 20.02 14.70
C MET A 197 10.50 21.01 15.05
N GLU A 198 10.73 22.00 14.18
CA GLU A 198 11.82 22.99 14.31
C GLU A 198 11.60 24.01 15.46
N LYS A 199 10.42 24.04 16.08
CA LYS A 199 10.16 24.84 17.31
C LYS A 199 10.85 24.28 18.56
N GLY A 200 11.36 23.04 18.51
CA GLY A 200 11.98 22.39 19.65
C GLY A 200 13.29 21.69 19.27
N PRO A 201 13.99 21.12 20.26
CA PRO A 201 15.21 20.35 20.00
C PRO A 201 14.95 19.16 19.08
N ILE A 202 15.86 18.97 18.12
CA ILE A 202 15.96 17.83 17.22
C ILE A 202 17.37 17.27 17.35
N ASP A 203 17.49 15.98 17.65
CA ASP A 203 18.78 15.29 17.69
C ASP A 203 19.26 15.00 16.26
N SER A 204 20.51 15.36 15.97
CA SER A 204 21.06 15.28 14.60
C SER A 204 21.56 13.89 14.24
N ILE A 205 21.76 13.03 15.25
CA ILE A 205 22.25 11.66 15.09
C ILE A 205 21.07 10.68 15.09
N THR A 206 20.19 10.76 16.10
CA THR A 206 19.05 9.82 16.22
C THR A 206 17.84 10.24 15.35
N GLY A 207 17.77 11.52 14.99
CA GLY A 207 16.61 12.11 14.30
C GLY A 207 15.38 12.23 15.19
N GLU A 208 15.52 12.05 16.51
CA GLU A 208 14.43 12.25 17.47
C GLU A 208 14.16 13.74 17.68
N ALA A 209 12.91 14.11 17.95
CA ALA A 209 12.54 15.49 18.21
C ALA A 209 11.63 15.61 19.44
N ARG A 210 11.65 16.80 20.05
CA ARG A 210 10.76 17.13 21.18
C ARG A 210 9.28 17.10 20.80
N TYR A 211 8.95 17.59 19.61
CA TYR A 211 7.58 17.79 19.14
C TYR A 211 7.14 16.76 18.10
N SER A 212 7.57 15.51 18.19
CA SER A 212 7.20 14.45 17.23
C SER A 212 5.70 14.11 17.22
N LEU A 213 5.19 13.56 16.11
CA LEU A 213 3.94 12.78 16.04
C LEU A 213 4.17 11.26 16.20
N SER A 214 5.40 10.81 15.96
CA SER A 214 5.81 9.41 16.11
C SER A 214 6.41 9.21 17.51
N GLU A 215 5.90 8.23 18.24
CA GLU A 215 6.45 7.86 19.56
C GLU A 215 7.92 7.40 19.44
N ASP A 216 8.26 6.65 18.40
CA ASP A 216 9.61 6.12 18.17
C ASP A 216 10.65 7.21 17.92
N LYS A 217 10.21 8.40 17.49
CA LYS A 217 11.06 9.56 17.24
C LYS A 217 10.89 10.67 18.26
N LEU A 218 10.33 10.37 19.44
CA LEU A 218 10.13 11.35 20.50
C LEU A 218 11.33 11.39 21.45
N ILE A 219 11.91 12.56 21.69
CA ILE A 219 12.98 12.73 22.69
C ILE A 219 12.43 12.46 24.09
N ARG A 220 13.00 11.45 24.76
CA ARG A 220 12.59 11.00 26.11
C ARG A 220 13.36 11.67 27.25
N GLN A 221 14.43 12.40 26.95
CA GLN A 221 15.26 13.08 27.94
C GLN A 221 14.81 14.54 28.16
N GLN A 222 15.11 15.11 29.32
CA GLN A 222 14.96 16.55 29.54
C GLN A 222 16.10 17.28 28.85
N ILE A 223 15.76 18.17 27.92
CA ILE A 223 16.71 19.01 27.19
C ILE A 223 16.35 20.47 27.46
N ASP A 224 17.26 21.17 28.12
CA ASP A 224 17.14 22.62 28.33
C ASP A 224 17.59 23.35 27.06
N TYR A 225 16.77 24.28 26.58
CA TYR A 225 17.04 25.03 25.37
C TYR A 225 16.45 26.44 25.45
N LYS A 226 16.97 27.35 24.64
CA LYS A 226 16.46 28.72 24.48
C LYS A 226 16.36 29.05 22.99
N THR A 227 15.28 29.71 22.60
CA THR A 227 15.13 30.25 21.24
C THR A 227 16.07 31.44 21.06
N LEU A 228 16.85 31.43 19.98
CA LEU A 228 17.73 32.53 19.59
C LEU A 228 17.26 33.10 18.24
N THR A 229 17.32 34.42 18.11
CA THR A 229 17.12 35.14 16.86
C THR A 229 18.50 35.55 16.34
N LEU A 230 18.87 35.15 15.12
CA LEU A 230 20.16 35.51 14.52
C LEU A 230 19.95 36.51 13.37
N SER A 231 20.82 37.51 13.26
CA SER A 231 20.82 38.46 12.15
C SER A 231 21.76 37.93 11.06
N CYS A 232 21.19 37.31 10.02
CA CYS A 232 21.98 36.77 8.91
C CYS A 232 22.24 37.85 7.86
N VAL A 233 23.51 38.19 7.60
CA VAL A 233 23.92 39.15 6.57
C VAL A 233 24.37 38.42 5.30
N ASN A 234 24.02 38.96 4.14
CA ASN A 234 24.54 38.47 2.87
C ASN A 234 25.97 39.02 2.67
N PRO A 235 27.00 38.18 2.56
CA PRO A 235 28.37 38.65 2.37
C PRO A 235 28.58 39.48 1.09
N ASP A 236 27.74 39.28 0.06
CA ASP A 236 27.87 39.93 -1.25
C ASP A 236 26.98 41.18 -1.42
N ASN A 237 26.12 41.50 -0.45
CA ASN A 237 25.15 42.60 -0.54
C ASN A 237 24.96 43.34 0.78
N GLU A 238 25.65 44.47 0.96
CA GLU A 238 25.15 45.52 1.85
C GLU A 238 24.11 46.43 1.15
N ASN A 239 23.98 46.41 -0.19
CA ASN A 239 23.16 47.39 -0.94
C ASN A 239 22.55 46.92 -2.29
N SER A 240 22.31 45.63 -2.56
CA SER A 240 21.65 45.24 -3.82
C SER A 240 20.37 44.40 -3.65
N PRO A 241 19.39 44.56 -4.56
CA PRO A 241 18.06 44.00 -4.40
C PRO A 241 18.09 42.46 -4.51
N GLU A 242 17.20 41.83 -3.75
CA GLU A 242 17.07 40.38 -3.62
C GLU A 242 16.98 39.68 -4.99
N ILE A 243 17.99 38.87 -5.31
CA ILE A 243 17.96 37.98 -6.47
C ILE A 243 17.42 36.61 -6.00
N PRO A 244 16.43 36.02 -6.69
CA PRO A 244 15.95 34.68 -6.36
C PRO A 244 16.99 33.64 -6.78
N VAL A 245 17.91 33.30 -5.88
CA VAL A 245 18.95 32.29 -6.13
C VAL A 245 18.50 30.92 -5.63
N LYS A 246 18.62 29.92 -6.50
CA LYS A 246 18.57 28.49 -6.16
C LYS A 246 19.40 28.25 -4.90
N ARG A 247 18.75 27.84 -3.79
CA ARG A 247 19.39 27.79 -2.47
C ARG A 247 20.68 26.95 -2.52
N PRO A 248 21.83 27.47 -2.06
CA PRO A 248 23.04 26.66 -1.95
C PRO A 248 22.81 25.51 -0.97
N ARG A 249 23.43 24.35 -1.22
CA ARG A 249 23.37 23.22 -0.30
C ARG A 249 24.10 23.60 0.99
N ALA A 250 23.49 23.33 2.15
CA ALA A 250 24.08 23.63 3.46
C ALA A 250 25.51 23.07 3.61
N VAL A 251 25.77 21.87 3.09
CA VAL A 251 27.10 21.23 3.14
C VAL A 251 28.20 22.04 2.44
N ASN A 252 27.85 22.91 1.50
CA ASN A 252 28.79 23.76 0.75
C ASN A 252 28.98 25.14 1.40
N MET A 253 28.29 25.42 2.50
CA MET A 253 28.33 26.70 3.20
C MET A 253 28.88 26.49 4.60
N ASP A 254 29.63 27.47 5.09
CA ASP A 254 30.06 27.61 6.46
C ASP A 254 29.25 28.72 7.13
N LEU A 255 28.92 28.52 8.41
CA LEU A 255 28.26 29.54 9.23
C LEU A 255 29.34 30.38 9.92
N GLU A 256 29.52 31.62 9.48
CA GLU A 256 30.47 32.57 10.06
C GLU A 256 29.76 33.44 11.10
N TRP A 257 30.18 33.37 12.36
CA TRP A 257 29.77 34.28 13.41
C TRP A 257 30.67 35.53 13.43
N ARG A 258 30.06 36.71 13.31
CA ARG A 258 30.74 38.01 13.26
C ARG A 258 30.59 38.75 14.58
N GLN A 259 31.68 38.86 15.35
CA GLN A 259 31.70 39.51 16.66
C GLN A 259 32.11 41.01 16.58
N GLY A 260 31.85 41.66 15.44
CA GLY A 260 32.29 43.05 15.21
C GLY A 260 33.82 43.18 15.20
N GLN A 261 34.38 44.05 16.03
CA GLN A 261 35.84 44.27 16.14
C GLN A 261 36.60 43.08 16.74
N LEU A 262 35.90 42.14 17.38
CA LEU A 262 36.49 40.96 18.05
C LEU A 262 36.87 39.82 17.08
N GLY A 263 36.52 39.95 15.79
CA GLY A 263 36.89 38.99 14.76
C GLY A 263 35.72 38.17 14.21
N ARG A 264 36.07 37.19 13.36
CA ARG A 264 35.13 36.30 12.68
C ARG A 264 35.48 34.86 13.03
N VAL A 265 34.48 34.05 13.34
CA VAL A 265 34.65 32.64 13.72
C VAL A 265 33.73 31.79 12.86
N VAL A 266 34.29 30.82 12.15
CA VAL A 266 33.51 29.81 11.42
C VAL A 266 33.08 28.73 12.42
N LEU A 267 31.78 28.49 12.50
CA LEU A 267 31.18 27.47 13.34
C LEU A 267 31.04 26.18 12.54
N GLN A 268 31.49 25.07 13.11
CA GLN A 268 31.48 23.76 12.46
C GLN A 268 30.87 22.72 13.40
N ASP A 269 30.28 21.66 12.83
CA ASP A 269 29.73 20.55 13.61
C ASP A 269 30.82 19.87 14.45
N GLU A 270 32.05 19.84 13.94
CA GLU A 270 33.25 19.35 14.63
C GLU A 270 34.45 20.28 14.34
N ASP A 271 35.22 20.61 15.37
CA ASP A 271 36.47 21.37 15.27
C ASP A 271 37.44 21.02 16.44
N ILE A 272 38.56 21.74 16.55
CA ILE A 272 39.54 21.53 17.62
C ILE A 272 39.00 21.79 19.03
N THR A 273 37.83 22.43 19.16
CA THR A 273 37.18 22.73 20.44
C THR A 273 36.15 21.69 20.82
N THR A 274 35.86 20.72 19.94
CA THR A 274 34.85 19.68 20.15
C THR A 274 35.15 18.87 21.41
N LYS A 275 34.12 18.70 22.24
CA LYS A 275 34.24 17.97 23.50
C LYS A 275 34.22 16.46 23.24
N ILE A 276 35.26 15.78 23.74
CA ILE A 276 35.39 14.33 23.73
C ILE A 276 35.47 13.85 25.18
N ASP A 277 34.61 12.90 25.54
CA ASP A 277 34.48 12.34 26.88
C ASP A 277 34.24 10.83 26.80
N ASN A 278 35.14 10.02 27.37
CA ASN A 278 35.04 8.55 27.43
C ASN A 278 34.61 7.91 26.09
N ASP A 279 35.37 8.15 25.03
CA ASP A 279 35.11 7.69 23.65
C ASP A 279 33.81 8.21 23.02
N TRP A 280 33.22 9.27 23.59
CA TRP A 280 32.09 9.98 22.99
C TRP A 280 32.45 11.40 22.56
N LYS A 281 32.25 11.69 21.29
CA LYS A 281 32.37 13.02 20.70
C LYS A 281 31.00 13.68 20.61
N ARG A 282 30.84 14.88 21.19
CA ARG A 282 29.58 15.64 21.10
C ARG A 282 29.64 16.63 19.95
N LEU A 283 28.66 16.60 19.04
CA LEU A 283 28.52 17.63 18.00
C LEU A 283 28.41 19.04 18.62
N ASN A 284 29.12 19.99 18.03
CA ASN A 284 29.14 21.37 18.48
C ASN A 284 27.76 22.03 18.24
N THR A 285 27.28 22.79 19.23
CA THR A 285 26.02 23.54 19.14
C THR A 285 26.28 25.04 19.24
N LEU A 286 25.29 25.88 18.95
CA LEU A 286 25.41 27.33 19.19
C LEU A 286 25.75 27.66 20.66
N MET A 287 25.27 26.84 21.61
CA MET A 287 25.59 26.99 23.03
C MET A 287 27.04 26.63 23.34
N HIS A 288 27.65 25.67 22.62
CA HIS A 288 29.07 25.33 22.77
C HIS A 288 29.97 26.54 22.49
N TYR A 289 29.66 27.26 21.41
CA TYR A 289 30.34 28.51 21.04
C TYR A 289 29.87 29.75 21.83
N LYS A 290 28.89 29.58 22.73
CA LYS A 290 28.27 30.67 23.52
C LYS A 290 27.70 31.79 22.65
N VAL A 291 27.12 31.43 21.51
CA VAL A 291 26.46 32.39 20.60
C VAL A 291 25.31 33.07 21.33
N SER A 292 25.29 34.41 21.29
CA SER A 292 24.27 35.21 21.95
C SER A 292 23.06 35.46 21.04
N ASP A 293 21.94 35.81 21.67
CA ASP A 293 20.75 36.27 20.95
C ASP A 293 21.07 37.54 20.15
N TYR A 294 20.43 37.71 19.00
CA TYR A 294 20.61 38.81 18.04
C TYR A 294 22.03 38.99 17.48
N CYS A 295 22.90 37.99 17.55
CA CYS A 295 24.24 38.12 16.96
C CYS A 295 24.19 38.15 15.43
N VAL A 296 25.23 38.74 14.83
CA VAL A 296 25.39 38.80 13.38
C VAL A 296 26.10 37.53 12.88
N VAL A 297 25.50 36.86 11.90
CA VAL A 297 26.05 35.68 11.23
C VAL A 297 26.05 35.87 9.72
N ALA A 298 26.91 35.16 9.00
CA ALA A 298 26.90 35.12 7.54
C ALA A 298 27.03 33.67 7.06
N LEU A 299 26.38 33.34 5.96
CA LEU A 299 26.63 32.09 5.24
C LEU A 299 27.71 32.36 4.19
N VAL A 300 28.88 31.73 4.34
CA VAL A 300 30.01 31.90 3.42
C VAL A 300 30.28 30.59 2.68
N PRO A 301 30.65 30.59 1.39
CA PRO A 301 31.02 29.37 0.70
C PRO A 301 32.21 28.69 1.37
N LYS A 302 32.15 27.37 1.55
CA LYS A 302 33.30 26.59 2.02
C LYS A 302 34.46 26.78 1.04
N GLN A 303 35.56 27.37 1.50
CA GLN A 303 36.78 27.40 0.72
C GLN A 303 37.38 25.99 0.77
N THR A 304 37.34 25.25 -0.34
CA THR A 304 38.19 24.08 -0.52
C THR A 304 39.64 24.53 -0.63
N SER A 305 40.29 24.77 0.50
CA SER A 305 41.73 25.00 0.59
C SER A 305 42.36 23.92 1.46
N SER A 306 43.04 22.97 0.81
CA SER A 306 44.40 22.56 1.21
C SER A 306 44.66 21.97 2.61
N TYR A 307 43.71 21.28 3.27
CA TYR A 307 44.00 20.67 4.59
C TYR A 307 44.23 19.16 4.61
N ASN A 308 44.38 18.49 3.46
CA ASN A 308 44.77 17.06 3.41
C ASN A 308 45.63 16.72 2.18
N LEU A 309 46.89 17.18 2.13
CA LEU A 309 47.91 16.60 1.26
C LEU A 309 49.24 16.55 2.02
N HIS A 310 49.60 15.36 2.51
CA HIS A 310 50.97 15.03 2.88
C HIS A 310 51.88 15.18 1.64
N PRO A 311 53.05 15.84 1.73
CA PRO A 311 53.89 16.04 0.58
C PRO A 311 54.68 14.76 0.28
N LEU A 312 54.29 14.04 -0.77
CA LEU A 312 55.18 13.08 -1.43
C LEU A 312 55.38 13.49 -2.89
N ALA A 313 56.61 13.27 -3.33
CA ALA A 313 57.31 13.97 -4.38
C ALA A 313 56.82 13.72 -5.82
N SER A 314 57.08 14.74 -6.66
CA SER A 314 57.45 14.67 -8.08
C SER A 314 56.65 13.79 -9.06
N ILE A 315 55.73 14.40 -9.82
CA ILE A 315 55.37 13.95 -11.18
C ILE A 315 55.17 15.19 -12.07
N PRO A 316 55.74 15.26 -13.29
CA PRO A 316 55.74 16.48 -14.09
C PRO A 316 54.43 16.75 -14.83
N ARG A 317 54.25 18.03 -15.14
CA ARG A 317 53.12 18.63 -15.85
C ARG A 317 52.94 18.06 -17.26
N THR A 318 51.81 17.38 -17.47
CA THR A 318 50.97 17.46 -18.68
C THR A 318 49.77 16.53 -18.50
N ILE A 319 48.54 17.06 -18.50
CA ILE A 319 47.33 16.45 -19.08
C ILE A 319 46.19 17.48 -19.04
N SER A 320 45.50 17.57 -20.18
CA SER A 320 44.55 18.59 -20.60
C SER A 320 43.21 18.51 -19.87
N ARG A 321 42.50 19.64 -19.84
CA ARG A 321 41.26 19.94 -19.10
C ARG A 321 40.00 19.23 -19.63
N TYR A 322 40.14 18.13 -20.38
CA TYR A 322 39.05 17.44 -21.08
C TYR A 322 38.83 15.97 -20.68
N ASP A 323 39.65 15.40 -19.78
CA ASP A 323 39.61 13.95 -19.49
C ASP A 323 39.05 13.57 -18.10
N LEU A 324 38.54 14.53 -17.32
CA LEU A 324 37.91 14.24 -16.01
C LEU A 324 36.39 13.99 -16.11
N ALA A 325 35.79 14.17 -17.28
CA ALA A 325 34.35 14.04 -17.48
C ALA A 325 33.88 12.60 -17.80
N LEU A 326 34.78 11.68 -18.15
CA LEU A 326 34.41 10.36 -18.67
C LEU A 326 34.54 9.20 -17.66
N ARG A 327 34.92 9.45 -16.39
CA ARG A 327 34.97 8.40 -15.35
C ARG A 327 33.80 8.38 -14.35
N TYR A 328 32.77 9.21 -14.54
CA TYR A 328 31.60 9.23 -13.64
C TYR A 328 30.29 8.75 -14.26
N THR A 329 30.32 8.18 -15.48
CA THR A 329 29.13 7.64 -16.15
C THR A 329 29.34 6.17 -16.55
N SER A 330 29.51 5.30 -15.55
CA SER A 330 29.18 3.87 -15.70
C SER A 330 28.85 3.29 -14.32
N GLY A 331 27.55 3.28 -14.00
CA GLY A 331 27.00 2.73 -12.76
C GLY A 331 25.49 2.97 -12.71
N SER A 332 24.73 1.88 -12.74
CA SER A 332 23.26 1.76 -12.79
C SER A 332 22.49 2.59 -11.73
N PRO A 333 21.20 2.95 -11.95
CA PRO A 333 20.41 3.73 -11.00
C PRO A 333 19.84 2.84 -9.87
N ASP A 334 20.58 2.68 -8.78
CA ASP A 334 20.10 2.00 -7.57
C ASP A 334 19.50 2.97 -6.54
N SER A 335 18.22 2.71 -6.22
CA SER A 335 17.47 3.03 -4.99
C SER A 335 17.82 4.32 -4.22
N LEU A 336 16.97 5.33 -4.36
CA LEU A 336 16.90 6.53 -3.51
C LEU A 336 16.40 6.19 -2.09
N ARG A 337 17.20 5.47 -1.30
CA ARG A 337 17.09 5.49 0.16
C ARG A 337 17.76 6.74 0.70
N SER A 338 17.04 7.41 1.59
CA SER A 338 17.44 8.53 2.44
C SER A 338 18.93 8.52 2.80
N ARG A 339 19.75 9.27 2.06
CA ARG A 339 21.09 9.66 2.52
C ARG A 339 20.98 11.05 3.14
N ALA A 340 20.75 11.07 4.45
CA ALA A 340 21.38 12.09 5.28
C ALA A 340 22.88 12.14 4.95
N PRO A 341 23.56 13.29 5.08
CA PRO A 341 25.00 13.35 4.86
C PRO A 341 25.66 12.27 5.73
N MET A 342 26.34 11.33 5.08
CA MET A 342 27.02 10.22 5.74
C MET A 342 28.21 10.79 6.52
N ILE A 343 27.96 11.23 7.77
CA ILE A 343 28.98 11.11 8.80
C ILE A 343 29.02 9.62 9.10
N THR A 344 29.84 8.90 8.32
CA THR A 344 30.26 7.56 8.73
C THR A 344 30.90 7.74 10.10
N PRO A 345 30.54 6.93 11.11
CA PRO A 345 31.39 6.86 12.29
C PRO A 345 32.76 6.48 11.74
N ASP A 346 33.75 7.31 12.04
CA ASP A 346 35.14 7.00 11.75
C ASP A 346 35.47 5.72 12.51
N LEU A 347 35.23 4.57 11.86
CA LEU A 347 35.39 3.24 12.45
C LEU A 347 36.88 2.98 12.76
N GLU A 348 37.77 3.85 12.28
CA GLU A 348 39.21 3.82 12.54
C GLU A 348 39.59 4.44 13.91
N SER A 349 38.77 5.32 14.51
CA SER A 349 39.10 5.98 15.80
C SER A 349 38.39 5.42 17.03
N GLY A 350 37.37 4.57 16.88
CA GLY A 350 36.64 3.96 18.00
C GLY A 350 35.76 4.92 18.81
N VAL A 351 35.70 6.20 18.42
CA VAL A 351 34.94 7.26 19.12
C VAL A 351 33.52 7.36 18.55
N ARG A 352 32.50 7.24 19.41
CA ARG A 352 31.08 7.36 19.03
C ARG A 352 30.63 8.83 19.05
N VAL A 353 29.83 9.22 18.07
CA VAL A 353 29.30 10.61 17.96
C VAL A 353 27.88 10.70 18.52
N TRP A 354 27.58 11.77 19.26
CA TRP A 354 26.23 12.06 19.78
C TRP A 354 25.93 13.57 19.73
N HIS A 355 24.65 13.96 19.79
CA HIS A 355 24.24 15.37 19.77
C HIS A 355 23.55 15.80 21.08
N LEU A 356 22.29 15.40 21.26
CA LEU A 356 21.46 15.73 22.43
C LEU A 356 21.26 14.51 23.32
N VAL A 357 21.09 13.33 22.72
CA VAL A 357 20.82 12.07 23.41
C VAL A 357 22.02 11.14 23.30
N LYS A 358 22.60 10.75 24.45
CA LYS A 358 23.55 9.62 24.52
C LYS A 358 22.74 8.32 24.63
N ASN A 359 22.75 7.50 23.57
CA ASN A 359 22.25 6.14 23.64
C ASN A 359 23.30 5.29 24.37
N HIS A 360 23.19 5.18 25.69
CA HIS A 360 23.93 4.14 26.41
C HIS A 360 23.36 2.78 25.96
N GLU A 361 24.18 1.98 25.28
CA GLU A 361 23.90 0.57 25.07
C GLU A 361 23.51 -0.05 26.42
N HIS A 362 22.47 -0.88 26.41
CA HIS A 362 21.86 -1.52 27.59
C HIS A 362 22.78 -2.56 28.27
N GLY A 363 24.03 -2.19 28.59
CA GLY A 363 25.07 -3.08 29.10
C GLY A 363 25.63 -2.74 30.47
N ASP A 364 25.64 -1.49 30.91
CA ASP A 364 26.28 -1.12 32.18
C ASP A 364 25.59 0.08 32.86
N GLN A 365 24.56 -0.19 33.65
CA GLN A 365 24.12 0.72 34.70
C GLN A 365 24.32 0.05 36.06
N LYS A 366 25.43 0.40 36.72
CA LYS A 366 25.46 0.45 38.20
C LYS A 366 24.39 1.47 38.64
N GLU A 367 23.62 1.11 39.65
CA GLU A 367 22.42 1.78 40.20
C GLU A 367 22.61 3.23 40.75
N GLY A 368 23.53 4.03 40.22
CA GLY A 368 23.90 5.32 40.79
C GLY A 368 23.23 6.56 40.18
N ASP A 369 22.72 6.51 38.96
CA ASP A 369 22.21 7.71 38.26
C ASP A 369 20.76 7.54 37.80
N ARG A 370 19.84 7.69 38.75
CA ARG A 370 18.38 7.81 38.50
C ARG A 370 18.02 9.22 37.99
N GLY A 371 18.85 9.81 37.14
CA GLY A 371 18.60 11.11 36.51
C GLY A 371 17.88 10.97 35.16
N SER A 372 16.58 11.29 35.15
CA SER A 372 15.86 11.74 33.94
C SER A 372 15.34 10.72 32.91
N LYS A 373 14.84 9.55 33.35
CA LYS A 373 13.76 8.90 32.59
C LYS A 373 12.44 9.61 32.96
N MET A 374 11.97 10.52 32.11
CA MET A 374 10.66 11.15 32.32
C MET A 374 9.53 10.10 32.31
N VAL A 375 8.47 10.38 33.06
CA VAL A 375 7.28 9.53 33.18
C VAL A 375 6.60 9.38 31.80
N SER A 376 6.18 8.16 31.47
CA SER A 376 5.54 7.81 30.18
C SER A 376 4.36 8.72 29.82
N GLU A 377 3.64 9.23 30.81
CA GLU A 377 2.49 10.12 30.66
C GLU A 377 2.85 11.51 30.08
N ILE A 378 4.04 12.06 30.38
CA ILE A 378 4.48 13.37 29.89
C ILE A 378 4.71 13.32 28.36
N TYR A 379 5.12 12.16 27.84
CA TYR A 379 5.33 11.95 26.41
C TYR A 379 4.02 11.95 25.64
N LEU A 380 2.97 11.33 26.21
CA LEU A 380 1.65 11.30 25.60
C LEU A 380 1.08 12.71 25.45
N THR A 381 1.23 13.57 26.47
CA THR A 381 0.80 14.98 26.38
C THR A 381 1.52 15.74 25.26
N ARG A 382 2.82 15.47 25.03
CA ARG A 382 3.56 16.09 23.92
C ARG A 382 3.04 15.64 22.55
N LEU A 383 2.82 14.33 22.37
CA LEU A 383 2.23 13.77 21.15
C LEU A 383 0.85 14.39 20.88
N LEU A 384 0.00 14.47 21.90
CA LEU A 384 -1.34 15.07 21.80
C LEU A 384 -1.28 16.56 21.47
N ALA A 385 -0.36 17.32 22.07
CA ALA A 385 -0.18 18.75 21.77
C ALA A 385 0.27 18.98 20.32
N THR A 386 1.23 18.18 19.84
CA THR A 386 1.66 18.23 18.43
C THR A 386 0.50 17.86 17.50
N LYS A 387 -0.22 16.76 17.79
CA LYS A 387 -1.41 16.35 17.02
C LYS A 387 -2.45 17.45 16.95
N GLY A 388 -2.80 18.04 18.09
CA GLY A 388 -3.76 19.15 18.15
C GLY A 388 -3.35 20.35 17.30
N THR A 389 -2.06 20.67 17.27
CA THR A 389 -1.53 21.79 16.45
C THR A 389 -1.61 21.50 14.95
N LEU A 390 -1.40 20.23 14.55
CA LEU A 390 -1.37 19.82 13.14
C LEU A 390 -2.73 19.38 12.60
N GLN A 391 -3.72 19.20 13.48
CA GLN A 391 -5.02 18.60 13.17
C GLN A 391 -5.70 19.21 11.95
N LYS A 392 -5.81 20.53 11.90
CA LYS A 392 -6.49 21.23 10.81
C LYS A 392 -5.85 20.93 9.44
N PHE A 393 -4.52 20.86 9.37
CA PHE A 393 -3.83 20.56 8.11
C PHE A 393 -4.03 19.12 7.65
N VAL A 394 -4.22 18.19 8.59
CA VAL A 394 -4.58 16.80 8.29
C VAL A 394 -6.02 16.73 7.78
N ASP A 395 -6.95 17.43 8.45
CA ASP A 395 -8.35 17.50 8.05
C ASP A 395 -8.52 18.11 6.66
N ASP A 396 -7.91 19.27 6.40
CA ASP A 396 -7.97 19.99 5.12
C ASP A 396 -7.43 19.11 3.96
N LEU A 397 -6.37 18.32 4.21
CA LEU A 397 -5.85 17.37 3.24
C LEU A 397 -6.82 16.20 3.00
N PHE A 398 -7.31 15.55 4.06
CA PHE A 398 -8.17 14.37 3.93
C PHE A 398 -9.52 14.73 3.30
N GLU A 399 -10.09 15.88 3.67
CA GLU A 399 -11.32 16.40 3.07
C GLU A 399 -11.14 16.65 1.58
N THR A 400 -10.02 17.25 1.17
CA THR A 400 -9.71 17.47 -0.26
C THR A 400 -9.58 16.15 -1.01
N LEU A 401 -8.87 15.16 -0.44
CA LEU A 401 -8.65 13.84 -1.04
C LEU A 401 -9.95 13.03 -1.21
N PHE A 402 -10.88 13.14 -0.26
CA PHE A 402 -12.17 12.44 -0.26
C PHE A 402 -13.34 13.34 -0.67
N SER A 403 -13.11 14.29 -1.58
CA SER A 403 -14.15 15.16 -2.13
C SER A 403 -14.44 14.85 -3.60
N THR A 404 -15.72 14.90 -3.98
CA THR A 404 -16.18 14.76 -5.38
C THR A 404 -16.23 16.09 -6.13
N ALA A 405 -16.19 17.20 -5.39
CA ALA A 405 -16.00 18.54 -5.91
C ALA A 405 -15.23 19.38 -4.89
N HIS A 406 -14.11 19.97 -5.30
CA HIS A 406 -13.31 20.85 -4.46
C HIS A 406 -13.06 22.18 -5.20
N ARG A 407 -13.46 23.30 -4.58
CA ARG A 407 -13.33 24.66 -5.16
C ARG A 407 -13.88 24.81 -6.58
N GLY A 408 -14.96 24.08 -6.91
CA GLY A 408 -15.58 24.10 -8.23
C GLY A 408 -14.93 23.17 -9.27
N THR A 409 -13.83 22.49 -8.93
CA THR A 409 -13.22 21.46 -9.77
C THR A 409 -13.98 20.14 -9.62
N ALA A 410 -14.37 19.54 -10.74
CA ALA A 410 -15.04 18.24 -10.77
C ALA A 410 -14.06 17.10 -10.44
N LEU A 411 -14.62 15.96 -9.98
CA LEU A 411 -13.87 14.72 -9.77
C LEU A 411 -13.08 14.32 -11.04
N PRO A 412 -11.82 13.87 -10.91
CA PRO A 412 -11.05 13.34 -12.02
C PRO A 412 -11.74 12.15 -12.71
N LEU A 413 -11.82 12.21 -14.05
CA LEU A 413 -12.45 11.17 -14.87
C LEU A 413 -11.90 9.77 -14.60
N ALA A 414 -10.57 9.67 -14.40
CA ALA A 414 -9.88 8.42 -14.11
C ALA A 414 -10.40 7.71 -12.85
N ILE A 415 -10.79 8.46 -11.81
CA ILE A 415 -11.32 7.87 -10.56
C ILE A 415 -12.69 7.28 -10.83
N LYS A 416 -13.59 8.06 -11.44
CA LYS A 416 -14.94 7.60 -11.78
C LYS A 416 -14.90 6.38 -12.70
N TYR A 417 -14.15 6.46 -13.79
CA TYR A 417 -14.03 5.38 -14.77
C TYR A 417 -13.50 4.08 -14.14
N MET A 418 -12.44 4.17 -13.32
CA MET A 418 -11.89 2.98 -12.66
C MET A 418 -12.82 2.42 -11.58
N PHE A 419 -13.52 3.27 -10.83
CA PHE A 419 -14.44 2.80 -9.79
C PHE A 419 -15.68 2.15 -10.39
N ASP A 420 -16.19 2.67 -11.51
CA ASP A 420 -17.26 2.03 -12.28
C ASP A 420 -16.80 0.67 -12.81
N PHE A 421 -15.59 0.59 -13.37
CA PHE A 421 -15.01 -0.69 -13.80
C PHE A 421 -14.95 -1.71 -12.66
N LEU A 422 -14.53 -1.31 -11.46
CA LEU A 422 -14.49 -2.20 -10.29
C LEU A 422 -15.88 -2.66 -9.86
N ASP A 423 -16.87 -1.76 -9.91
CA ASP A 423 -18.26 -2.08 -9.61
C ASP A 423 -18.83 -3.07 -10.66
N GLU A 424 -18.57 -2.85 -11.96
CA GLU A 424 -18.95 -3.75 -13.04
C GLU A 424 -18.26 -5.13 -12.92
N GLN A 425 -16.98 -5.19 -12.53
CA GLN A 425 -16.31 -6.46 -12.28
C GLN A 425 -16.96 -7.19 -11.10
N ALA A 426 -17.32 -6.48 -10.03
CA ALA A 426 -18.03 -7.08 -8.91
C ALA A 426 -19.41 -7.60 -9.35
N ASP A 427 -20.16 -6.86 -10.16
CA ASP A 427 -21.46 -7.30 -10.71
C ASP A 427 -21.32 -8.52 -11.61
N LYS A 428 -20.34 -8.52 -12.51
CA LYS A 428 -20.03 -9.65 -13.41
C LYS A 428 -19.72 -10.93 -12.64
N HIS A 429 -19.10 -10.81 -11.47
CA HIS A 429 -18.78 -11.92 -10.58
C HIS A 429 -19.84 -12.15 -9.49
N SER A 430 -21.02 -11.49 -9.56
CA SER A 430 -22.11 -11.62 -8.59
C SER A 430 -21.72 -11.29 -7.14
N ILE A 431 -20.78 -10.36 -6.97
CA ILE A 431 -20.29 -9.89 -5.67
C ILE A 431 -21.19 -8.73 -5.22
N CYS A 432 -22.16 -9.04 -4.35
CA CYS A 432 -23.08 -8.06 -3.76
C CYS A 432 -22.59 -7.48 -2.42
N ASP A 433 -21.41 -7.89 -1.93
CA ASP A 433 -20.84 -7.35 -0.70
C ASP A 433 -20.20 -5.97 -0.94
N VAL A 434 -20.76 -4.96 -0.26
CA VAL A 434 -20.30 -3.57 -0.31
C VAL A 434 -18.89 -3.42 0.28
N ASP A 435 -18.51 -4.24 1.27
CA ASP A 435 -17.20 -4.17 1.91
C ASP A 435 -16.09 -4.61 0.95
N VAL A 436 -16.40 -5.51 0.02
CA VAL A 436 -15.48 -5.97 -1.02
C VAL A 436 -15.22 -4.85 -2.01
N ARG A 437 -16.29 -4.20 -2.50
CA ARG A 437 -16.17 -3.06 -3.42
C ARG A 437 -15.43 -1.89 -2.75
N HIS A 438 -15.71 -1.62 -1.49
CA HIS A 438 -14.98 -0.65 -0.67
C HIS A 438 -13.48 -1.00 -0.61
N THR A 439 -13.17 -2.25 -0.28
CA THR A 439 -11.79 -2.74 -0.18
C THR A 439 -11.06 -2.64 -1.52
N TRP A 440 -11.70 -3.02 -2.63
CA TRP A 440 -11.13 -2.91 -3.97
C TRP A 440 -10.83 -1.45 -4.33
N LYS A 441 -11.77 -0.53 -4.10
CA LYS A 441 -11.59 0.90 -4.34
C LYS A 441 -10.45 1.48 -3.47
N SER A 442 -10.38 1.08 -2.20
CA SER A 442 -9.32 1.47 -1.26
C SER A 442 -7.94 0.96 -1.67
N ASN A 443 -7.83 -0.32 -2.01
CA ASN A 443 -6.59 -0.96 -2.47
C ASN A 443 -6.13 -0.43 -3.83
N CYS A 444 -7.05 0.02 -4.67
CA CYS A 444 -6.79 0.50 -6.02
C CYS A 444 -6.18 1.91 -6.02
N LEU A 445 -6.74 2.83 -5.22
CA LEU A 445 -6.37 4.25 -5.28
C LEU A 445 -5.79 4.79 -3.95
N PRO A 446 -6.56 4.96 -2.85
CA PRO A 446 -6.04 5.54 -1.60
C PRO A 446 -4.78 4.87 -1.06
N LEU A 447 -4.78 3.54 -0.96
CA LEU A 447 -3.71 2.80 -0.31
C LEU A 447 -2.42 2.69 -1.15
N ARG A 448 -2.49 2.96 -2.46
CA ARG A 448 -1.33 2.88 -3.37
C ARG A 448 -0.83 4.24 -3.79
N PHE A 449 -1.73 5.07 -4.31
CA PHE A 449 -1.37 6.38 -4.83
C PHE A 449 -1.30 7.42 -3.71
N TRP A 450 -2.40 7.62 -2.97
CA TRP A 450 -2.46 8.71 -1.98
C TRP A 450 -1.54 8.50 -0.79
N VAL A 451 -1.47 7.28 -0.23
CA VAL A 451 -0.50 6.95 0.83
C VAL A 451 0.92 7.25 0.38
N ASN A 452 1.28 6.90 -0.86
CA ASN A 452 2.61 7.14 -1.38
C ASN A 452 2.91 8.64 -1.53
N VAL A 453 1.95 9.42 -2.02
CA VAL A 453 2.07 10.89 -2.14
C VAL A 453 2.18 11.56 -0.76
N ILE A 454 1.37 11.15 0.21
CA ILE A 454 1.41 11.67 1.60
C ILE A 454 2.77 11.37 2.24
N LYS A 455 3.28 10.14 2.11
CA LYS A 455 4.59 9.76 2.66
C LYS A 455 5.75 10.43 1.92
N ASN A 456 5.59 10.71 0.63
CA ASN A 456 6.66 11.18 -0.25
C ASN A 456 6.31 12.49 -0.96
N PRO A 457 6.11 13.60 -0.23
CA PRO A 457 5.79 14.89 -0.84
C PRO A 457 6.93 15.41 -1.74
N GLN A 458 8.17 14.92 -1.58
CA GLN A 458 9.29 15.24 -2.47
C GLN A 458 9.14 14.69 -3.90
N PHE A 459 8.17 13.80 -4.16
CA PHE A 459 7.82 13.40 -5.53
C PHE A 459 7.01 14.48 -6.25
N VAL A 460 6.39 15.40 -5.50
CA VAL A 460 5.52 16.46 -6.03
C VAL A 460 6.21 17.82 -5.99
N PHE A 461 7.03 18.06 -4.96
CA PHE A 461 7.66 19.35 -4.70
C PHE A 461 9.19 19.25 -4.62
N ASP A 462 9.88 20.33 -5.01
CA ASP A 462 11.32 20.49 -4.78
C ASP A 462 11.58 20.83 -3.29
N ILE A 463 11.51 19.80 -2.44
CA ILE A 463 11.67 19.91 -0.99
C ILE A 463 12.63 18.85 -0.46
N HIS A 464 13.29 19.17 0.65
CA HIS A 464 14.11 18.23 1.39
C HIS A 464 13.35 17.66 2.59
N LYS A 465 12.93 16.39 2.49
CA LYS A 465 12.30 15.65 3.59
C LYS A 465 13.37 15.10 4.55
N ASN A 466 13.40 15.58 5.79
CA ASN A 466 14.29 15.06 6.84
C ASN A 466 13.66 13.85 7.57
N SER A 467 14.45 13.15 8.39
CA SER A 467 14.02 11.90 9.05
C SER A 467 12.83 12.08 9.99
N ILE A 468 12.78 13.17 10.77
CA ILE A 468 11.66 13.42 11.68
C ILE A 468 10.37 13.73 10.92
N THR A 469 10.44 14.50 9.83
CA THR A 469 9.27 14.81 8.99
C THR A 469 8.74 13.54 8.32
N ASP A 470 9.62 12.65 7.85
CA ASP A 470 9.25 11.34 7.31
C ASP A 470 8.50 10.46 8.33
N ALA A 471 8.97 10.42 9.58
CA ALA A 471 8.29 9.70 10.65
C ALA A 471 6.90 10.27 10.95
N CYS A 472 6.77 11.60 11.02
CA CYS A 472 5.48 12.27 11.22
C CYS A 472 4.50 12.05 10.05
N LEU A 473 4.97 12.15 8.80
CA LEU A 473 4.15 11.86 7.62
C LEU A 473 3.72 10.40 7.57
N SER A 474 4.55 9.47 8.06
CA SER A 474 4.18 8.05 8.17
C SER A 474 3.05 7.81 9.17
N VAL A 475 3.01 8.56 10.28
CA VAL A 475 1.88 8.54 11.22
C VAL A 475 0.60 9.02 10.54
N VAL A 476 0.65 10.16 9.84
CA VAL A 476 -0.51 10.70 9.11
C VAL A 476 -0.98 9.73 8.01
N ALA A 477 -0.04 9.15 7.25
CA ALA A 477 -0.36 8.16 6.23
C ALA A 477 -0.99 6.90 6.82
N GLN A 478 -0.55 6.44 8.00
CA GLN A 478 -1.21 5.31 8.68
C GLN A 478 -2.63 5.67 9.11
N THR A 479 -2.86 6.86 9.66
CA THR A 479 -4.22 7.33 9.96
C THR A 479 -5.10 7.37 8.72
N PHE A 480 -4.55 7.81 7.58
CA PHE A 480 -5.24 7.77 6.29
C PHE A 480 -5.59 6.32 5.89
N MET A 481 -4.66 5.38 6.00
CA MET A 481 -4.90 3.96 5.72
C MET A 481 -6.00 3.38 6.62
N ASP A 482 -5.96 3.69 7.92
CA ASP A 482 -6.96 3.22 8.89
C ASP A 482 -8.37 3.77 8.58
N SER A 483 -8.46 4.96 7.97
CA SER A 483 -9.73 5.55 7.52
C SER A 483 -10.35 4.85 6.30
N CYS A 484 -9.55 4.15 5.51
CA CYS A 484 -10.00 3.36 4.34
C CYS A 484 -10.33 1.91 4.70
N SER A 485 -10.13 1.48 5.95
CA SER A 485 -10.40 0.12 6.38
C SER A 485 -11.88 -0.10 6.69
N THR A 486 -12.44 -1.22 6.24
CA THR A 486 -13.78 -1.69 6.67
C THR A 486 -13.76 -2.37 8.04
N SER A 487 -12.58 -2.72 8.56
CA SER A 487 -12.46 -3.43 9.85
C SER A 487 -12.79 -2.56 11.05
N GLU A 488 -13.39 -3.15 12.09
CA GLU A 488 -13.65 -2.47 13.35
C GLU A 488 -12.38 -1.93 13.99
N HIS A 489 -12.45 -0.69 14.48
CA HIS A 489 -11.33 -0.04 15.13
C HIS A 489 -11.23 -0.50 16.60
N ARG A 490 -10.74 -1.72 16.82
CA ARG A 490 -10.49 -2.25 18.16
C ARG A 490 -9.24 -1.64 18.76
N LEU A 491 -9.40 -1.04 19.93
CA LEU A 491 -8.33 -0.42 20.71
C LEU A 491 -8.11 -1.21 21.99
N GLY A 492 -6.85 -1.49 22.28
CA GLY A 492 -6.39 -2.17 23.48
C GLY A 492 -5.10 -1.56 23.98
N LYS A 493 -4.59 -2.06 25.12
CA LYS A 493 -3.35 -1.57 25.72
C LYS A 493 -2.13 -1.72 24.80
N ASP A 494 -2.14 -2.72 23.93
CA ASP A 494 -1.05 -3.01 22.98
C ASP A 494 -1.27 -2.38 21.60
N SER A 495 -2.25 -1.47 21.46
CA SER A 495 -2.48 -0.77 20.20
C SER A 495 -1.33 0.22 19.91
N PRO A 496 -0.85 0.29 18.65
CA PRO A 496 0.18 1.24 18.26
C PRO A 496 -0.20 2.69 18.60
N SER A 497 0.78 3.51 18.99
CA SER A 497 0.52 4.85 19.52
C SER A 497 -0.09 5.81 18.52
N ASN A 498 0.24 5.69 17.23
CA ASN A 498 -0.44 6.42 16.15
C ASN A 498 -1.93 6.06 16.05
N LYS A 499 -2.29 4.77 16.25
CA LYS A 499 -3.68 4.31 16.26
C LYS A 499 -4.44 4.91 17.44
N LEU A 500 -3.82 4.97 18.62
CA LEU A 500 -4.39 5.63 19.81
C LEU A 500 -4.52 7.14 19.63
N LEU A 501 -3.55 7.78 18.98
CA LEU A 501 -3.46 9.23 18.80
C LEU A 501 -4.61 9.80 17.96
N TYR A 502 -5.08 9.05 16.95
CA TYR A 502 -6.17 9.43 16.05
C TYR A 502 -7.47 8.61 16.24
N ALA A 503 -7.55 7.82 17.31
CA ALA A 503 -8.68 6.94 17.62
C ALA A 503 -10.06 7.62 17.53
N LYS A 504 -10.15 8.89 17.97
CA LYS A 504 -11.40 9.65 17.99
C LYS A 504 -11.79 10.22 16.61
N ASP A 505 -10.82 10.41 15.73
CA ASP A 505 -11.01 11.04 14.42
C ASP A 505 -11.29 10.01 13.32
N ILE A 506 -10.71 8.81 13.44
CA ILE A 506 -10.85 7.72 12.46
C ILE A 506 -12.31 7.40 12.09
N PRO A 507 -13.26 7.28 13.04
CA PRO A 507 -14.67 7.05 12.67
C PRO A 507 -15.26 8.13 11.77
N ASN A 508 -14.89 9.40 11.99
CA ASN A 508 -15.33 10.50 11.14
C ASN A 508 -14.72 10.39 9.74
N TYR A 509 -13.42 10.11 9.63
CA TYR A 509 -12.77 9.91 8.34
C TYR A 509 -13.34 8.71 7.58
N LYS A 510 -13.65 7.59 8.25
CA LYS A 510 -14.36 6.46 7.62
C LYS A 510 -15.69 6.89 7.00
N SER A 511 -16.47 7.72 7.70
CA SER A 511 -17.72 8.27 7.15
C SER A 511 -17.50 9.15 5.90
N TRP A 512 -16.35 9.82 5.81
CA TRP A 512 -16.00 10.60 4.62
C TRP A 512 -15.66 9.68 3.44
N VAL A 513 -14.91 8.61 3.68
CA VAL A 513 -14.58 7.61 2.65
C VAL A 513 -15.84 6.91 2.13
N GLU A 514 -16.73 6.49 3.03
CA GLU A 514 -18.01 5.86 2.65
C GLU A 514 -18.86 6.81 1.80
N ARG A 515 -18.98 8.07 2.22
CA ARG A 515 -19.70 9.10 1.46
C ARG A 515 -19.06 9.35 0.10
N TYR A 516 -17.74 9.46 0.05
CA TYR A 516 -16.98 9.67 -1.17
C TYR A 516 -17.26 8.56 -2.21
N TYR A 517 -17.21 7.29 -1.80
CA TYR A 517 -17.54 6.18 -2.70
C TYR A 517 -19.00 6.16 -3.14
N ALA A 518 -19.93 6.46 -2.24
CA ALA A 518 -21.36 6.55 -2.54
C ALA A 518 -21.71 7.72 -3.47
N ASP A 519 -20.98 8.84 -3.37
CA ASP A 519 -21.17 10.00 -4.24
C ASP A 519 -20.63 9.72 -5.64
N ILE A 520 -19.45 9.06 -5.75
CA ILE A 520 -18.89 8.66 -7.04
C ILE A 520 -19.80 7.68 -7.78
N SER A 521 -20.38 6.69 -7.08
CA SER A 521 -21.30 5.74 -7.72
C SER A 521 -22.57 6.40 -8.25
N ARG A 522 -22.96 7.56 -7.69
CA ARG A 522 -24.12 8.34 -8.13
C ARG A 522 -23.82 9.28 -9.30
N LEU A 523 -22.55 9.51 -9.63
CA LEU A 523 -22.18 10.30 -10.80
C LEU A 523 -22.54 9.56 -12.10
N PRO A 524 -22.87 10.29 -13.18
CA PRO A 524 -23.09 9.69 -14.50
C PRO A 524 -21.89 8.85 -14.93
N ALA A 525 -22.16 7.70 -15.54
CA ALA A 525 -21.12 6.85 -16.13
C ALA A 525 -20.41 7.59 -17.27
N ILE A 526 -19.10 7.38 -17.38
CA ILE A 526 -18.28 7.96 -18.45
C ILE A 526 -18.30 7.01 -19.63
N SER A 527 -18.60 7.51 -20.83
CA SER A 527 -18.57 6.68 -22.03
C SER A 527 -17.14 6.31 -22.43
N ASP A 528 -16.94 5.15 -23.04
CA ASP A 528 -15.64 4.77 -23.59
C ASP A 528 -15.13 5.78 -24.63
N GLN A 529 -16.03 6.42 -25.37
CA GLN A 529 -15.66 7.46 -26.33
C GLN A 529 -15.03 8.68 -25.63
N ASP A 530 -15.67 9.17 -24.56
CA ASP A 530 -15.17 10.32 -23.81
C ASP A 530 -13.87 9.99 -23.08
N MET A 531 -13.77 8.79 -22.50
CA MET A 531 -12.55 8.35 -21.82
C MET A 531 -11.39 8.18 -22.81
N ASN A 532 -11.63 7.60 -23.98
CA ASN A 532 -10.61 7.47 -25.03
C ASN A 532 -10.17 8.84 -25.57
N ALA A 533 -11.10 9.78 -25.75
CA ALA A 533 -10.77 11.15 -26.15
C ALA A 533 -9.90 11.85 -25.09
N TYR A 534 -10.23 11.68 -23.81
CA TYR A 534 -9.43 12.21 -22.71
C TYR A 534 -8.01 11.59 -22.67
N LEU A 535 -7.90 10.27 -22.79
CA LEU A 535 -6.61 9.57 -22.81
C LEU A 535 -5.75 9.96 -24.01
N ALA A 536 -6.35 10.13 -25.20
CA ALA A 536 -5.66 10.60 -26.39
C ALA A 536 -5.08 12.00 -26.19
N GLU A 537 -5.84 12.90 -25.54
CA GLU A 537 -5.35 14.25 -25.23
C GLU A 537 -4.20 14.22 -24.21
N GLN A 538 -4.30 13.39 -23.15
CA GLN A 538 -3.19 13.22 -22.21
C GLN A 538 -1.93 12.66 -22.90
N ALA A 539 -2.07 11.67 -23.78
CA ALA A 539 -0.96 11.13 -24.55
C ALA A 539 -0.32 12.18 -25.47
N ARG A 540 -1.14 13.03 -26.10
CA ARG A 540 -0.67 14.14 -26.96
C ARG A 540 0.15 15.15 -26.16
N LEU A 541 -0.35 15.57 -25.00
CA LEU A 541 0.29 16.57 -24.13
C LEU A 541 1.67 16.12 -23.61
N HIS A 542 1.88 14.81 -23.44
CA HIS A 542 3.11 14.25 -22.87
C HIS A 542 3.96 13.45 -23.86
N SER A 543 3.65 13.53 -25.17
CA SER A 543 4.30 12.74 -26.22
C SER A 543 5.81 12.95 -26.36
N THR A 544 6.32 14.11 -25.92
CA THR A 544 7.74 14.49 -26.03
C THR A 544 8.49 14.48 -24.70
N GLU A 545 7.83 14.12 -23.59
CA GLU A 545 8.41 14.20 -22.24
C GLU A 545 9.33 13.01 -21.92
N PHE A 546 9.14 11.85 -22.58
CA PHE A 546 9.82 10.61 -22.25
C PHE A 546 10.55 9.99 -23.45
N ASN A 547 11.73 9.42 -23.22
CA ASN A 547 12.47 8.68 -24.25
C ASN A 547 11.96 7.23 -24.34
N MET A 548 11.12 6.97 -25.36
CA MET A 548 10.54 5.66 -25.60
C MET A 548 11.58 4.59 -25.96
N LEU A 549 12.65 4.95 -26.68
CA LEU A 549 13.68 4.00 -27.10
C LEU A 549 14.44 3.43 -25.89
N SER A 550 14.78 4.28 -24.93
CA SER A 550 15.39 3.83 -23.68
C SER A 550 14.48 2.87 -22.91
N ALA A 551 13.18 3.17 -22.80
CA ALA A 551 12.23 2.28 -22.15
C ALA A 551 12.08 0.93 -22.86
N LEU A 552 12.02 0.93 -24.20
CA LEU A 552 11.94 -0.29 -25.01
C LEU A 552 13.21 -1.14 -24.86
N HIS A 553 14.38 -0.52 -24.80
CA HIS A 553 15.65 -1.22 -24.56
C HIS A 553 15.65 -1.92 -23.20
N GLU A 554 15.21 -1.25 -22.14
CA GLU A 554 15.09 -1.85 -20.80
C GLU A 554 14.05 -2.99 -20.79
N ILE A 555 12.91 -2.83 -21.46
CA ILE A 555 11.89 -3.89 -21.58
C ILE A 555 12.45 -5.10 -22.34
N TYR A 556 13.21 -4.87 -23.42
CA TYR A 556 13.81 -5.94 -24.21
C TYR A 556 14.74 -6.84 -23.38
N SER A 557 15.41 -6.29 -22.36
CA SER A 557 16.23 -7.11 -21.45
C SER A 557 15.44 -8.24 -20.78
N TYR A 558 14.16 -8.00 -20.43
CA TYR A 558 13.26 -9.01 -19.88
C TYR A 558 12.79 -10.00 -20.96
N ILE A 559 12.51 -9.50 -22.17
CA ILE A 559 12.13 -10.34 -23.31
C ILE A 559 13.24 -11.34 -23.64
N SER A 560 14.48 -10.86 -23.71
CA SER A 560 15.65 -11.72 -23.96
C SER A 560 15.81 -12.78 -22.86
N LYS A 561 15.72 -12.34 -21.59
CA LYS A 561 15.87 -13.22 -20.42
C LYS A 561 14.81 -14.33 -20.32
N TYR A 562 13.55 -14.04 -20.65
CA TYR A 562 12.41 -14.96 -20.50
C TYR A 562 11.83 -15.38 -21.87
N SER A 563 12.66 -15.37 -22.91
CA SER A 563 12.23 -15.57 -24.30
C SER A 563 11.53 -16.91 -24.50
N GLN A 564 12.03 -17.99 -23.90
CA GLN A 564 11.45 -19.33 -24.02
C GLN A 564 10.04 -19.40 -23.42
N GLU A 565 9.85 -18.87 -22.21
CA GLU A 565 8.57 -18.86 -21.51
C GLU A 565 7.54 -18.00 -22.25
N ILE A 566 7.96 -16.85 -22.77
CA ILE A 566 7.10 -15.94 -23.53
C ILE A 566 6.68 -16.60 -24.85
N LEU A 567 7.61 -17.19 -25.60
CA LEU A 567 7.30 -17.88 -26.86
C LEU A 567 6.33 -19.05 -26.64
N ALA A 568 6.57 -19.88 -25.62
CA ALA A 568 5.68 -20.98 -25.26
C ALA A 568 4.26 -20.48 -24.91
N ALA A 569 4.15 -19.39 -24.15
CA ALA A 569 2.85 -18.79 -23.82
C ALA A 569 2.13 -18.25 -25.08
N LEU A 570 2.86 -17.61 -26.00
CA LEU A 570 2.31 -17.11 -27.28
C LEU A 570 1.87 -18.25 -28.22
N GLU A 571 2.50 -19.42 -28.16
CA GLU A 571 2.08 -20.60 -28.93
C GLU A 571 0.85 -21.28 -28.33
N GLN A 572 0.67 -21.22 -27.01
CA GLN A 572 -0.50 -21.78 -26.35
C GLN A 572 -1.76 -20.94 -26.59
N ASP A 573 -1.64 -19.61 -26.61
CA ASP A 573 -2.76 -18.71 -26.82
C ASP A 573 -3.31 -18.73 -28.27
N GLU A 574 -4.62 -18.87 -28.42
CA GLU A 574 -5.27 -18.98 -29.74
C GLU A 574 -5.23 -17.66 -30.53
N GLN A 575 -5.37 -16.51 -29.86
CA GLN A 575 -5.35 -15.20 -30.52
C GLN A 575 -3.94 -14.83 -30.97
N ALA A 576 -2.94 -15.12 -30.14
CA ALA A 576 -1.53 -14.91 -30.45
C ALA A 576 -1.07 -15.74 -31.66
N ARG A 577 -1.51 -17.01 -31.75
CA ARG A 577 -1.27 -17.85 -32.93
C ARG A 577 -1.91 -17.28 -34.19
N LYS A 578 -3.17 -16.82 -34.13
CA LYS A 578 -3.85 -16.18 -35.27
C LYS A 578 -3.08 -14.96 -35.79
N GLN A 579 -2.45 -14.19 -34.90
CA GLN A 579 -1.67 -13.00 -35.24
C GLN A 579 -0.18 -13.29 -35.52
N ARG A 580 0.25 -14.55 -35.42
CA ARG A 580 1.64 -15.01 -35.59
C ARG A 580 2.63 -14.26 -34.67
N LEU A 581 2.24 -14.00 -33.43
CA LEU A 581 3.04 -13.18 -32.50
C LEU A 581 4.37 -13.85 -32.10
N ALA A 582 4.40 -15.17 -31.91
CA ALA A 582 5.63 -15.90 -31.60
C ALA A 582 6.70 -15.73 -32.69
N GLN A 583 6.31 -15.87 -33.97
CA GLN A 583 7.21 -15.66 -35.12
C GLN A 583 7.74 -14.23 -35.20
N LYS A 584 6.91 -13.22 -34.89
CA LYS A 584 7.35 -11.82 -34.86
C LYS A 584 8.36 -11.57 -33.75
N LEU A 585 8.16 -12.20 -32.59
CA LEU A 585 9.08 -12.08 -31.46
C LEU A 585 10.43 -12.74 -31.78
N ASP A 586 10.44 -13.93 -32.39
CA ASP A 586 11.67 -14.58 -32.85
C ASP A 586 12.44 -13.73 -33.87
N GLN A 587 11.74 -13.11 -34.82
CA GLN A 587 12.37 -12.17 -35.77
C GLN A 587 13.02 -10.98 -35.06
N LEU A 588 12.35 -10.43 -34.05
CA LEU A 588 12.87 -9.33 -33.25
C LEU A 588 14.09 -9.76 -32.42
N ILE A 589 14.05 -10.95 -31.79
CA ILE A 589 15.19 -11.50 -31.04
C ILE A 589 16.38 -11.73 -31.98
N GLY A 590 16.15 -12.29 -33.17
CA GLY A 590 17.18 -12.50 -34.18
C GLY A 590 17.80 -11.19 -34.67
N ALA A 591 17.00 -10.17 -34.95
CA ALA A 591 17.47 -8.86 -35.39
C ALA A 591 18.36 -8.17 -34.33
N MET A 592 17.93 -8.21 -33.06
CA MET A 592 18.67 -7.62 -31.94
C MET A 592 19.98 -8.37 -31.61
N SER A 593 20.03 -9.68 -31.90
CA SER A 593 21.23 -10.50 -31.69
C SER A 593 22.32 -10.29 -32.76
N LEU A 594 21.95 -9.72 -33.92
CA LEU A 594 22.90 -9.40 -35.01
C LEU A 594 23.62 -8.05 -34.78
N GLU A 595 23.13 -7.23 -33.86
CA GLU A 595 23.69 -5.91 -33.51
C GLU A 595 24.51 -5.92 -32.21
N SER A 596 24.63 -7.08 -31.55
CA SER A 596 25.47 -7.33 -30.36
C SER A 596 26.82 -7.93 -30.76
#